data_AF-A0A1S4CGP9-F1
#
_entry.id   AF-A0A1S4CGP9-F1
#
_cell.length_a   1.000
_cell.length_b   1.000
_cell.length_c   1.000
_cell.angle_alpha   90.00
_cell.angle_beta   90.00
_cell.angle_gamma   90.00
#
_symmetry.space_group_name_H-M   'P 1'
#
loop_
_entity.id
_entity.type
_entity.pdbx_description
1 polymer ?
#
loop_
_entity_poly.entity_id
_entity_poly.type
_entity_poly.pdbx_seq_one_letter_code
_entity_poly.pdbx_strand_id
1 'polypeptide(L)'
;MLDSAFPYRRAFSDFKILDKDFTCCPSDEDWVKAETIAKFLRPFYEITTLFFGSRYPTANLYFHKVWKIHMLIREEIGSEDPNIKAMAMEMEKKFTKYWQDNYSPIASMAVVLDPRYKLKLIKFCFSKHDPLTCNEKVKIVEDNLHRLFKEYITISDVGIVGSSSHGCYDETMDEMNEFDMFESPSEYSSEKTQLDLYLEKPVLVRKGNENLDVLTFWKDNRSKYPELSLMARDLLSIPISTVASESTFSVGGRVIGKFQSSILPENAEAKLCSRDWIYGHQGTL
;
A
#
# COMPACT_ATOMS: atom_id res chain seq x y z
N MET A 1 7.18 -15.46 -16.39
CA MET A 1 8.00 -16.61 -16.85
C MET A 1 7.14 -17.58 -17.66
N LEU A 2 6.10 -18.21 -17.09
CA LEU A 2 5.23 -19.13 -17.84
C LEU A 2 4.59 -18.49 -19.07
N ASP A 3 3.92 -17.34 -18.90
CA ASP A 3 3.32 -16.59 -20.02
C ASP A 3 4.34 -16.23 -21.12
N SER A 4 5.60 -15.98 -20.73
CA SER A 4 6.68 -15.65 -21.65
C SER A 4 7.19 -16.86 -22.45
N ALA A 5 6.95 -18.08 -21.95
CA ALA A 5 7.39 -19.32 -22.59
C ALA A 5 6.40 -19.83 -23.65
N PHE A 6 5.10 -19.53 -23.53
CA PHE A 6 4.08 -20.04 -24.45
C PHE A 6 4.30 -19.69 -25.93
N PRO A 7 4.76 -18.47 -26.30
CA PRO A 7 5.08 -18.16 -27.71
C PRO A 7 6.17 -19.07 -28.30
N TYR A 8 7.02 -19.66 -27.46
CA TYR A 8 8.13 -20.50 -27.87
C TYR A 8 7.80 -21.99 -27.89
N ARG A 9 6.55 -22.39 -27.60
CA ARG A 9 6.14 -23.81 -27.57
C ARG A 9 6.59 -24.58 -28.83
N ARG A 10 6.43 -23.99 -30.01
CA ARG A 10 6.89 -24.59 -31.28
C ARG A 10 8.41 -24.67 -31.36
N ALA A 11 9.11 -23.63 -30.91
CA ALA A 11 10.57 -23.61 -30.91
C ALA A 11 11.16 -24.74 -30.06
N PHE A 12 10.53 -25.11 -28.93
CA PHE A 12 10.93 -26.28 -28.14
C PHE A 12 10.80 -27.59 -28.92
N SER A 13 9.70 -27.77 -29.65
CA SER A 13 9.47 -28.95 -30.50
C SER A 13 10.45 -29.02 -31.66
N ASP A 14 10.69 -27.90 -32.34
CA ASP A 14 11.63 -27.80 -33.47
C ASP A 14 13.07 -28.06 -32.98
N PHE A 15 13.44 -27.53 -31.82
CA PHE A 15 14.76 -27.72 -31.25
C PHE A 15 15.05 -29.18 -30.90
N LYS A 16 14.04 -29.93 -30.40
CA LYS A 16 14.15 -31.39 -30.17
C LYS A 16 14.46 -32.18 -31.44
N ILE A 17 13.99 -31.71 -32.60
CA ILE A 17 14.26 -32.36 -33.88
C ILE A 17 15.70 -32.08 -34.32
N LEU A 18 16.19 -30.86 -34.09
CA LEU A 18 17.51 -30.40 -34.50
C LEU A 18 18.63 -30.92 -33.61
N ASP A 19 18.41 -30.97 -32.30
CA ASP A 19 19.37 -31.41 -31.30
C ASP A 19 18.86 -32.69 -30.62
N LYS A 20 19.47 -33.82 -30.97
CA LYS A 20 19.10 -35.13 -30.42
C LYS A 20 19.46 -35.28 -28.94
N ASP A 21 20.37 -34.45 -28.42
CA ASP A 21 20.76 -34.44 -27.01
C ASP A 21 19.77 -33.59 -26.17
N PHE A 22 18.84 -32.87 -26.81
CA PHE A 22 17.80 -32.11 -26.13
C PHE A 22 16.70 -33.02 -25.55
N THR A 23 16.91 -33.46 -24.30
CA THR A 23 16.03 -34.40 -23.60
C THR A 23 14.90 -33.76 -22.78
N CYS A 24 14.90 -32.44 -22.59
CA CYS A 24 13.98 -31.73 -21.70
C CYS A 24 12.84 -30.97 -22.41
N CYS A 25 12.47 -31.38 -23.63
CA CYS A 25 11.31 -30.81 -24.33
C CYS A 25 10.01 -31.10 -23.56
N PRO A 26 9.23 -30.08 -23.16
CA PRO A 26 7.94 -30.29 -22.50
C PRO A 26 6.96 -31.03 -23.43
N SER A 27 6.16 -31.93 -22.85
CA SER A 27 5.07 -32.61 -23.55
C SER A 27 3.85 -31.70 -23.72
N ASP A 28 2.88 -32.10 -24.55
CA ASP A 28 1.63 -31.36 -24.68
C ASP A 28 0.85 -31.28 -23.36
N GLU A 29 0.91 -32.34 -22.54
CA GLU A 29 0.32 -32.34 -21.20
C GLU A 29 1.02 -31.33 -20.27
N ASP A 30 2.35 -31.19 -20.37
CA ASP A 30 3.09 -30.22 -19.56
C ASP A 30 2.72 -28.79 -19.94
N TRP A 31 2.50 -28.51 -21.23
CA TRP A 31 2.01 -27.21 -21.68
C TRP A 31 0.61 -26.91 -21.14
N VAL A 32 -0.31 -27.88 -21.17
CA VAL A 32 -1.65 -27.72 -20.57
C VAL A 32 -1.55 -27.45 -19.07
N LYS A 33 -0.72 -28.20 -18.33
CA LYS A 33 -0.47 -27.96 -16.91
C LYS A 33 0.10 -26.55 -16.67
N ALA A 34 1.06 -26.13 -17.48
CA ALA A 34 1.66 -24.79 -17.38
C ALA A 34 0.64 -23.67 -17.63
N GLU A 35 -0.25 -23.83 -18.61
CA GLU A 35 -1.35 -22.91 -18.89
C GLU A 35 -2.33 -22.82 -17.71
N THR A 36 -2.72 -23.97 -17.13
CA THR A 36 -3.58 -24.01 -15.94
C THR A 36 -2.94 -23.30 -14.75
N ILE A 37 -1.66 -23.57 -14.48
CA ILE A 37 -0.92 -22.91 -13.38
C ILE A 37 -0.77 -21.41 -13.65
N ALA A 38 -0.46 -21.01 -14.89
CA ALA A 38 -0.34 -19.60 -15.25
C ALA A 38 -1.66 -18.84 -15.04
N LYS A 39 -2.80 -19.46 -15.39
CA LYS A 39 -4.13 -18.90 -15.14
C LYS A 39 -4.41 -18.76 -13.65
N PHE A 40 -4.12 -19.80 -12.85
CA PHE A 40 -4.26 -19.77 -11.39
C PHE A 40 -3.41 -18.65 -10.75
N LEU A 41 -2.15 -18.50 -11.19
CA LEU A 41 -1.22 -17.52 -10.61
C LEU A 41 -1.43 -16.08 -11.10
N ARG A 42 -2.17 -15.87 -12.20
CA ARG A 42 -2.35 -14.56 -12.84
C ARG A 42 -2.89 -13.47 -11.91
N PRO A 43 -3.97 -13.68 -11.13
CA PRO A 43 -4.48 -12.63 -10.25
C PRO A 43 -3.48 -12.22 -9.16
N PHE A 44 -2.64 -13.16 -8.69
CA PHE A 44 -1.59 -12.90 -7.71
C PHE A 44 -0.49 -12.04 -8.33
N TYR A 45 -0.11 -12.32 -9.56
CA TYR A 45 0.84 -11.52 -10.32
C TYR A 45 0.33 -10.09 -10.53
N GLU A 46 -0.94 -9.91 -10.91
CA GLU A 46 -1.56 -8.59 -11.09
C GLU A 46 -1.57 -7.77 -9.79
N ILE A 47 -1.97 -8.39 -8.68
CA ILE A 47 -2.00 -7.72 -7.36
C ILE A 47 -0.59 -7.38 -6.88
N THR A 48 0.35 -8.29 -7.05
CA THR A 48 1.75 -8.08 -6.67
C THR A 48 2.37 -6.96 -7.50
N THR A 49 2.11 -6.93 -8.80
CA THR A 49 2.56 -5.84 -9.69
C THR A 49 1.94 -4.50 -9.28
N LEU A 50 0.68 -4.49 -8.84
CA LEU A 50 0.05 -3.28 -8.29
C LEU A 50 0.77 -2.78 -7.03
N PHE A 51 1.27 -3.67 -6.16
CA PHE A 51 2.06 -3.28 -4.98
C PHE A 51 3.45 -2.76 -5.30
N PHE A 52 3.98 -3.06 -6.49
CA PHE A 52 5.28 -2.58 -6.95
C PHE A 52 5.20 -1.19 -7.60
N GLY A 53 4.00 -0.60 -7.71
CA GLY A 53 3.84 0.75 -8.22
C GLY A 53 4.50 1.80 -7.33
N SER A 54 5.11 2.79 -7.94
CA SER A 54 5.75 3.94 -7.26
C SER A 54 5.04 5.27 -7.51
N ARG A 55 4.08 5.31 -8.44
CA ARG A 55 3.41 6.56 -8.88
C ARG A 55 2.10 6.83 -8.14
N TYR A 56 1.74 5.99 -7.18
CA TYR A 56 0.53 6.12 -6.38
C TYR A 56 0.77 5.49 -5.00
N PRO A 57 0.02 5.91 -3.97
CA PRO A 57 0.05 5.27 -2.66
C PRO A 57 -0.28 3.78 -2.76
N THR A 58 0.59 2.92 -2.23
CA THR A 58 0.38 1.47 -2.22
C THR A 58 -0.08 0.96 -0.85
N ALA A 59 0.21 1.69 0.24
CA ALA A 59 -0.18 1.29 1.60
C ALA A 59 -1.71 1.16 1.78
N ASN A 60 -2.51 2.09 1.24
CA ASN A 60 -3.98 2.00 1.29
C ASN A 60 -4.56 0.84 0.46
N LEU A 61 -3.75 0.23 -0.41
CA LEU A 61 -4.14 -0.94 -1.18
C LEU A 61 -3.93 -2.24 -0.43
N TYR A 62 -3.00 -2.26 0.53
CA TYR A 62 -2.55 -3.46 1.24
C TYR A 62 -3.69 -4.40 1.64
N PHE A 63 -4.58 -3.93 2.52
CA PHE A 63 -5.47 -4.84 3.23
C PHE A 63 -6.49 -5.50 2.29
N HIS A 64 -7.19 -4.72 1.46
CA HIS A 64 -8.22 -5.30 0.57
C HIS A 64 -7.62 -6.11 -0.60
N LYS A 65 -6.40 -5.79 -1.03
CA LYS A 65 -5.72 -6.56 -2.08
C LYS A 65 -5.14 -7.86 -1.55
N VAL A 66 -4.52 -7.86 -0.37
CA VAL A 66 -4.10 -9.10 0.31
C VAL A 66 -5.32 -9.95 0.70
N TRP A 67 -6.41 -9.32 1.12
CA TRP A 67 -7.67 -10.02 1.35
C TRP A 67 -8.22 -10.66 0.05
N LYS A 68 -8.13 -9.98 -1.10
CA LYS A 68 -8.51 -10.55 -2.40
C LYS A 68 -7.66 -11.78 -2.74
N ILE A 69 -6.35 -11.76 -2.47
CA ILE A 69 -5.45 -12.91 -2.63
C ILE A 69 -5.98 -14.10 -1.82
N HIS A 70 -6.34 -13.89 -0.55
CA HIS A 70 -6.88 -14.96 0.30
C HIS A 70 -8.18 -15.56 -0.25
N MET A 71 -9.11 -14.70 -0.69
CA MET A 71 -10.38 -15.16 -1.29
C MET A 71 -10.14 -16.04 -2.52
N LEU A 72 -9.18 -15.67 -3.37
CA LEU A 72 -8.81 -16.45 -4.55
C LEU A 72 -8.17 -17.80 -4.19
N ILE A 73 -7.29 -17.83 -3.18
CA ILE A 73 -6.72 -19.09 -2.67
C ILE A 73 -7.85 -20.00 -2.20
N ARG A 74 -8.78 -19.48 -1.41
CA ARG A 74 -9.89 -20.27 -0.84
C ARG A 74 -10.85 -20.81 -1.87
N GLU A 75 -11.10 -20.06 -2.95
CA GLU A 75 -11.88 -20.54 -4.10
C GLU A 75 -11.22 -21.78 -4.72
N GLU A 76 -9.90 -21.73 -4.90
CA GLU A 76 -9.12 -22.76 -5.59
C GLU A 76 -8.83 -24.01 -4.72
N ILE A 77 -9.04 -23.93 -3.40
CA ILE A 77 -9.10 -25.14 -2.53
C ILE A 77 -10.25 -26.07 -2.95
N GLY A 78 -11.31 -25.52 -3.56
CA GLY A 78 -12.43 -26.26 -4.12
C GLY A 78 -12.20 -26.80 -5.54
N SER A 79 -11.02 -26.58 -6.13
CA SER A 79 -10.74 -26.94 -7.53
C SER A 79 -10.87 -28.44 -7.80
N GLU A 80 -11.36 -28.77 -8.99
CA GLU A 80 -11.45 -30.15 -9.49
C GLU A 80 -10.07 -30.69 -9.91
N ASP A 81 -9.12 -29.83 -10.26
CA ASP A 81 -7.74 -30.22 -10.56
C ASP A 81 -6.99 -30.51 -9.26
N PRO A 82 -6.56 -31.77 -9.01
CA PRO A 82 -5.87 -32.14 -7.78
C PRO A 82 -4.57 -31.36 -7.55
N ASN A 83 -3.87 -30.95 -8.62
CA ASN A 83 -2.62 -30.20 -8.51
C ASN A 83 -2.88 -28.75 -8.09
N ILE A 84 -3.89 -28.10 -8.66
CA ILE A 84 -4.28 -26.74 -8.28
C ILE A 84 -4.82 -26.73 -6.86
N LYS A 85 -5.66 -27.69 -6.51
CA LYS A 85 -6.15 -27.86 -5.14
C LYS A 85 -5.01 -28.04 -4.13
N ALA A 86 -4.04 -28.90 -4.43
CA ALA A 86 -2.87 -29.09 -3.57
C ALA A 86 -2.04 -27.80 -3.44
N MET A 87 -1.84 -27.07 -4.55
CA MET A 87 -1.13 -25.80 -4.55
C MET A 87 -1.85 -24.74 -3.71
N ALA A 88 -3.17 -24.61 -3.85
CA ALA A 88 -3.99 -23.69 -3.08
C ALA A 88 -3.94 -24.01 -1.58
N MET A 89 -4.00 -25.29 -1.20
CA MET A 89 -3.85 -25.72 0.20
C MET A 89 -2.49 -25.32 0.79
N GLU A 90 -1.39 -25.48 0.05
CA GLU A 90 -0.06 -25.06 0.50
C GLU A 90 0.08 -23.54 0.56
N MET A 91 -0.52 -22.82 -0.39
CA MET A 91 -0.55 -21.36 -0.38
C MET A 91 -1.36 -20.82 0.80
N GLU A 92 -2.46 -21.47 1.17
CA GLU A 92 -3.27 -21.08 2.32
C GLU A 92 -2.49 -21.21 3.63
N LYS A 93 -1.75 -22.31 3.82
CA LYS A 93 -0.86 -22.48 4.99
C LYS A 93 0.15 -21.34 5.10
N LYS A 94 0.75 -20.93 3.97
CA LYS A 94 1.68 -19.79 3.93
C LYS A 94 0.95 -18.48 4.21
N PHE A 95 -0.24 -18.28 3.66
CA PHE A 95 -1.04 -17.07 3.90
C PHE A 95 -1.34 -16.90 5.38
N THR A 96 -1.80 -17.97 6.06
CA THR A 96 -2.07 -17.94 7.50
C THR A 96 -0.81 -17.57 8.28
N LYS A 97 0.31 -18.26 8.03
CA LYS A 97 1.58 -18.01 8.70
C LYS A 97 2.09 -16.56 8.55
N TYR A 98 2.05 -16.02 7.33
CA TYR A 98 2.70 -14.74 7.04
C TYR A 98 1.79 -13.53 7.20
N TRP A 99 0.47 -13.67 7.03
CA TRP A 99 -0.45 -12.53 7.06
C TRP A 99 -1.50 -12.64 8.16
N GLN A 100 -2.15 -13.80 8.33
CA GLN A 100 -3.25 -13.90 9.29
C GLN A 100 -2.79 -13.72 10.74
N ASP A 101 -1.69 -14.38 11.11
CA ASP A 101 -1.16 -14.34 12.47
C ASP A 101 -0.32 -13.07 12.73
N ASN A 102 0.14 -12.40 11.66
CA ASN A 102 1.13 -11.33 11.71
C ASN A 102 0.80 -10.14 10.79
N TYR A 103 -0.49 -9.78 10.63
CA TYR A 103 -0.87 -8.67 9.77
C TYR A 103 -0.22 -7.36 10.26
N SER A 104 0.15 -6.48 9.33
CA SER A 104 0.82 -5.22 9.69
C SER A 104 -0.19 -4.19 10.21
N PRO A 105 -0.09 -3.73 11.48
CA PRO A 105 -0.96 -2.68 11.98
C PRO A 105 -0.73 -1.35 11.24
N ILE A 106 0.52 -1.03 10.89
CA ILE A 106 0.87 0.20 10.16
C ILE A 106 0.22 0.23 8.78
N ALA A 107 0.33 -0.85 8.01
CA ALA A 107 -0.32 -0.93 6.70
C ALA A 107 -1.85 -0.94 6.83
N SER A 108 -2.39 -1.48 7.93
CA SER A 108 -3.83 -1.44 8.22
C SER A 108 -4.30 -0.01 8.53
N MET A 109 -3.52 0.76 9.29
CA MET A 109 -3.80 2.19 9.56
C MET A 109 -3.86 3.01 8.26
N ALA A 110 -2.95 2.78 7.31
CA ALA A 110 -2.98 3.48 6.02
C ALA A 110 -4.29 3.25 5.24
N VAL A 111 -4.89 2.05 5.35
CA VAL A 111 -6.19 1.73 4.75
C VAL A 111 -7.34 2.45 5.46
N VAL A 112 -7.24 2.64 6.78
CA VAL A 112 -8.24 3.41 7.53
C VAL A 112 -8.28 4.87 7.06
N LEU A 113 -7.14 5.41 6.65
CA LEU A 113 -7.02 6.78 6.13
C LEU A 113 -7.47 6.91 4.67
N ASP A 114 -7.90 5.84 4.01
CA ASP A 114 -8.65 5.97 2.76
C ASP A 114 -10.15 6.18 3.07
N PRO A 115 -10.73 7.33 2.67
CA PRO A 115 -12.10 7.70 3.03
C PRO A 115 -13.16 6.74 2.46
N ARG A 116 -12.79 5.90 1.48
CA ARG A 116 -13.66 4.87 0.89
C ARG A 116 -13.78 3.62 1.75
N TYR A 117 -12.85 3.41 2.68
CA TYR A 117 -12.71 2.15 3.41
C TYR A 117 -12.88 2.32 4.92
N LYS A 118 -12.03 3.14 5.55
CA LYS A 118 -11.97 3.30 7.01
C LYS A 118 -11.88 1.96 7.76
N LEU A 119 -12.20 1.96 9.07
CA LEU A 119 -12.31 0.75 9.89
C LEU A 119 -13.34 -0.25 9.35
N LYS A 120 -14.34 0.20 8.57
CA LYS A 120 -15.40 -0.66 8.03
C LYS A 120 -14.85 -1.76 7.12
N LEU A 121 -13.84 -1.47 6.30
CA LEU A 121 -13.22 -2.48 5.44
C LEU A 121 -12.49 -3.55 6.26
N ILE A 122 -11.72 -3.14 7.27
CA ILE A 122 -10.97 -4.05 8.13
C ILE A 122 -11.94 -4.98 8.89
N LYS A 123 -13.00 -4.40 9.46
CA LYS A 123 -14.07 -5.15 10.12
C LYS A 123 -14.75 -6.12 9.16
N PHE A 124 -15.07 -5.69 7.94
CA PHE A 124 -15.68 -6.56 6.93
C PHE A 124 -14.80 -7.78 6.64
N CYS A 125 -13.50 -7.58 6.36
CA CYS A 125 -12.58 -8.66 6.06
C CYS A 125 -12.40 -9.63 7.24
N PHE A 126 -12.13 -9.13 8.45
CA PHE A 126 -11.99 -10.01 9.62
C PHE A 126 -13.29 -10.73 9.97
N SER A 127 -14.46 -10.10 9.81
CA SER A 127 -15.75 -10.76 10.08
C SER A 127 -16.04 -11.94 9.17
N LYS A 128 -15.39 -12.02 7.99
CA LYS A 128 -15.52 -13.15 7.06
C LYS A 128 -14.58 -14.29 7.39
N HIS A 129 -13.47 -14.00 8.06
CA HIS A 129 -12.44 -15.00 8.37
C HIS A 129 -12.53 -15.52 9.80
N ASP A 130 -12.57 -14.59 10.73
CA ASP A 130 -12.39 -14.80 12.15
C ASP A 130 -13.42 -13.92 12.89
N PRO A 131 -14.71 -14.31 12.84
CA PRO A 131 -15.78 -13.53 13.46
C PRO A 131 -15.61 -13.37 14.97
N LEU A 132 -14.90 -14.30 15.62
CA LEU A 132 -14.71 -14.34 17.06
C LEU A 132 -13.76 -13.24 17.54
N THR A 133 -12.61 -13.07 16.89
CA THR A 133 -11.61 -12.05 17.30
C THR A 133 -11.66 -10.77 16.45
N CYS A 134 -12.59 -10.68 15.48
CA CYS A 134 -12.71 -9.55 14.57
C CYS A 134 -12.75 -8.19 15.29
N ASN A 135 -13.56 -8.06 16.34
CA ASN A 135 -13.69 -6.79 17.05
C ASN A 135 -12.39 -6.41 17.79
N GLU A 136 -11.69 -7.38 18.36
CA GLU A 136 -10.40 -7.18 19.03
C GLU A 136 -9.34 -6.70 18.03
N LYS A 137 -9.25 -7.35 16.86
CA LYS A 137 -8.32 -6.95 15.80
C LYS A 137 -8.60 -5.56 15.25
N VAL A 138 -9.87 -5.21 15.04
CA VAL A 138 -10.26 -3.85 14.62
C VAL A 138 -9.87 -2.83 15.69
N LYS A 139 -10.12 -3.14 16.96
CA LYS A 139 -9.77 -2.28 18.08
C LYS A 139 -8.25 -2.06 18.18
N ILE A 140 -7.43 -3.09 17.97
CA ILE A 140 -5.96 -2.95 17.94
C ILE A 140 -5.51 -1.95 16.87
N VAL A 141 -6.13 -1.97 15.68
CA VAL A 141 -5.80 -1.00 14.61
C VAL A 141 -6.24 0.41 15.01
N GLU A 142 -7.45 0.54 15.57
CA GLU A 142 -8.00 1.81 16.03
C GLU A 142 -7.17 2.42 17.18
N ASP A 143 -6.82 1.64 18.20
CA ASP A 143 -5.99 2.07 19.34
C ASP A 143 -4.59 2.52 18.87
N ASN A 144 -3.98 1.80 17.93
CA ASN A 144 -2.70 2.21 17.34
C ASN A 144 -2.80 3.50 16.53
N LEU A 145 -3.92 3.71 15.82
CA LEU A 145 -4.18 4.92 15.06
C LEU A 145 -4.29 6.14 15.98
N HIS A 146 -5.04 6.01 17.07
CA HIS A 146 -5.15 7.05 18.10
C HIS A 146 -3.81 7.33 18.78
N ARG A 147 -3.07 6.27 19.13
CA ARG A 147 -1.73 6.40 19.73
C ARG A 147 -0.78 7.15 18.82
N LEU A 148 -0.73 6.81 17.54
CA LEU A 148 0.11 7.52 16.58
C LEU A 148 -0.36 8.97 16.39
N PHE A 149 -1.67 9.19 16.29
CA PHE A 149 -2.24 10.52 16.10
C PHE A 149 -1.88 11.48 17.26
N LYS A 150 -1.85 10.98 18.50
CA LYS A 150 -1.44 11.76 19.68
C LYS A 150 -0.03 12.35 19.54
N GLU A 151 0.89 11.61 18.91
CA GLU A 151 2.25 12.11 18.65
C GLU A 151 2.24 13.31 17.69
N TYR A 152 1.38 13.28 16.67
CA TYR A 152 1.25 14.39 15.71
C TYR A 152 0.66 15.65 16.36
N ILE A 153 -0.29 15.51 17.28
CA ILE A 153 -0.82 16.63 18.07
C ILE A 153 0.32 17.27 18.90
N THR A 154 1.08 16.43 19.61
CA THR A 154 2.16 16.88 20.50
C THR A 154 3.26 17.64 19.73
N ILE A 155 3.60 17.19 18.51
CA ILE A 155 4.57 17.87 17.64
C ILE A 155 4.04 19.25 17.17
N SER A 156 2.75 19.35 16.87
CA SER A 156 2.11 20.60 16.45
C SER A 156 2.16 21.65 17.56
N ASP A 157 1.84 21.25 18.80
CA ASP A 157 1.84 22.14 19.97
C ASP A 157 3.22 22.74 20.27
N VAL A 158 4.29 21.94 20.11
CA VAL A 158 5.68 22.41 20.31
C VAL A 158 6.10 23.42 19.24
N GLY A 159 5.57 23.30 18.01
CA GLY A 159 5.83 24.24 16.91
C GLY A 159 5.25 25.64 17.13
N ILE A 160 4.15 25.75 17.89
CA ILE A 160 3.50 27.03 18.21
C ILE A 160 4.29 27.81 19.26
N VAL A 161 4.92 27.13 20.23
CA VAL A 161 5.71 27.79 21.29
C VAL A 161 7.06 28.33 20.77
N GLY A 162 7.55 27.82 19.62
CA GLY A 162 8.83 28.21 19.02
C GLY A 162 8.81 29.48 18.14
N SER A 163 7.64 30.11 17.94
CA SER A 163 7.50 31.29 17.06
C SER A 163 6.98 32.52 17.80
N SER A 164 7.68 32.92 18.88
CA SER A 164 7.64 34.31 19.35
C SER A 164 8.79 35.07 18.72
N SER A 165 8.64 35.39 17.43
CA SER A 165 9.43 36.47 16.82
C SER A 165 8.55 37.71 16.79
N HIS A 166 9.02 38.75 17.47
CA HIS A 166 8.41 40.07 17.55
C HIS A 166 8.17 40.64 16.14
N GLY A 167 6.94 40.49 15.64
CA GLY A 167 6.41 41.31 14.55
C GLY A 167 5.62 42.46 15.17
N CYS A 168 5.99 43.68 14.80
CA CYS A 168 5.28 44.89 15.15
C CYS A 168 4.00 44.95 14.29
N TYR A 169 2.82 44.84 14.89
CA TYR A 169 1.54 44.97 14.21
C TYR A 169 0.74 46.10 14.87
N ASP A 170 0.29 46.99 13.99
CA ASP A 170 -0.52 48.16 14.20
C ASP A 170 -1.87 47.81 14.87
N GLU A 171 -2.21 48.50 15.96
CA GLU A 171 -3.46 48.32 16.70
C GLU A 171 -4.64 48.94 15.94
N THR A 172 -5.21 48.20 14.99
CA THR A 172 -6.63 48.36 14.68
C THR A 172 -7.39 47.28 15.45
N MET A 173 -8.06 47.66 16.55
CA MET A 173 -8.97 46.76 17.26
C MET A 173 -10.05 46.27 16.30
N ASP A 174 -9.99 44.99 15.95
CA ASP A 174 -11.04 44.31 15.20
C ASP A 174 -12.27 44.12 16.11
N GLU A 175 -13.34 44.87 15.83
CA GLU A 175 -14.63 44.83 16.53
C GLU A 175 -15.28 43.43 16.49
N MET A 176 -14.82 42.52 15.62
CA MET A 176 -15.31 41.13 15.58
C MET A 176 -14.73 40.22 16.69
N ASN A 177 -13.67 40.63 17.40
CA ASN A 177 -13.12 39.83 18.51
C ASN A 177 -14.15 39.60 19.64
N GLU A 178 -15.07 40.55 19.86
CA GLU A 178 -16.12 40.42 20.88
C GLU A 178 -17.19 39.40 20.47
N PHE A 179 -17.45 39.25 19.16
CA PHE A 179 -18.31 38.21 18.61
C PHE A 179 -17.67 36.82 18.72
N ASP A 180 -16.37 36.70 18.44
CA ASP A 180 -15.61 35.44 18.60
C ASP A 180 -15.57 34.96 20.06
N MET A 181 -15.46 35.91 21.01
CA MET A 181 -15.58 35.63 22.44
C MET A 181 -17.01 35.24 22.85
N PHE A 182 -18.04 35.75 22.17
CA PHE A 182 -19.44 35.44 22.44
C PHE A 182 -19.88 34.07 21.91
N GLU A 183 -19.35 33.63 20.76
CA GLU A 183 -19.60 32.30 20.16
C GLU A 183 -18.87 31.16 20.88
N SER A 184 -17.91 31.46 21.76
CA SER A 184 -17.14 30.47 22.50
C SER A 184 -18.06 29.57 23.35
N PRO A 185 -18.28 28.29 22.98
CA PRO A 185 -19.21 27.45 23.70
C PRO A 185 -18.65 27.11 25.09
N SER A 186 -19.26 27.69 26.13
CA SER A 186 -19.18 27.11 27.46
C SER A 186 -19.97 25.80 27.46
N GLU A 187 -19.30 24.65 27.46
CA GLU A 187 -19.64 23.45 28.25
C GLU A 187 -18.98 22.16 27.69
N TYR A 188 -18.26 21.50 28.61
CA TYR A 188 -17.88 20.09 28.65
C TYR A 188 -18.64 19.15 27.70
N SER A 189 -18.13 18.99 26.49
CA SER A 189 -18.18 17.73 25.77
C SER A 189 -16.74 17.27 25.58
N SER A 190 -16.45 15.98 25.72
CA SER A 190 -15.16 15.41 25.33
C SER A 190 -14.85 15.89 23.91
N GLU A 191 -13.94 16.86 23.74
CA GLU A 191 -13.59 17.39 22.43
C GLU A 191 -13.13 16.23 21.55
N LYS A 192 -13.98 15.86 20.59
CA LYS A 192 -13.67 14.79 19.65
C LYS A 192 -12.44 15.20 18.87
N THR A 193 -11.47 14.30 18.79
CA THR A 193 -10.25 14.57 18.03
C THR A 193 -10.56 14.65 16.53
N GLN A 194 -9.66 15.24 15.75
CA GLN A 194 -9.78 15.23 14.28
C GLN A 194 -9.94 13.82 13.71
N LEU A 195 -9.25 12.85 14.32
CA LEU A 195 -9.36 11.44 13.97
C LEU A 195 -10.77 10.92 14.23
N ASP A 196 -11.36 11.19 15.40
CA ASP A 196 -12.74 10.80 15.73
C ASP A 196 -13.74 11.39 14.72
N LEU A 197 -13.63 12.69 14.43
CA LEU A 197 -14.46 13.38 13.46
C LEU A 197 -14.34 12.78 12.05
N TYR A 198 -13.15 12.32 11.67
CA TYR A 198 -12.94 11.60 10.42
C TYR A 198 -13.56 10.20 10.46
N LEU A 199 -13.38 9.43 11.52
CA LEU A 199 -13.88 8.06 11.64
C LEU A 199 -15.42 8.01 11.68
N GLU A 200 -16.06 8.99 12.30
CA GLU A 200 -17.53 9.10 12.40
C GLU A 200 -18.20 9.43 11.05
N LYS A 201 -17.50 10.14 10.16
CA LYS A 201 -18.05 10.45 8.83
C LYS A 201 -18.35 9.16 8.06
N PRO A 202 -19.43 9.14 7.25
CA PRO A 202 -19.70 8.00 6.38
C PRO A 202 -18.54 7.73 5.42
N VAL A 203 -18.38 6.47 5.04
CA VAL A 203 -17.42 6.08 4.00
C VAL A 203 -17.90 6.59 2.64
N LEU A 204 -16.97 7.01 1.79
CA LEU A 204 -17.30 7.38 0.42
C LEU A 204 -17.70 6.15 -0.40
N VAL A 205 -18.69 6.33 -1.28
CA VAL A 205 -19.16 5.25 -2.16
C VAL A 205 -18.07 4.90 -3.16
N ARG A 206 -17.56 3.67 -3.09
CA ARG A 206 -16.43 3.20 -3.92
C ARG A 206 -16.66 3.36 -5.41
N LYS A 207 -17.82 2.92 -5.93
CA LYS A 207 -18.15 2.95 -7.36
C LYS A 207 -18.17 4.35 -7.98
N GLY A 208 -18.46 5.38 -7.18
CA GLY A 208 -18.41 6.78 -7.62
C GLY A 208 -17.04 7.44 -7.43
N ASN A 209 -16.11 6.77 -6.75
CA ASN A 209 -14.82 7.32 -6.31
C ASN A 209 -13.67 6.33 -6.61
N GLU A 210 -13.75 5.58 -7.71
CA GLU A 210 -12.75 4.56 -8.04
C GLU A 210 -11.38 5.20 -8.32
N ASN A 211 -11.39 6.33 -9.01
CA ASN A 211 -10.19 7.11 -9.37
C ASN A 211 -9.81 8.17 -8.32
N LEU A 212 -10.33 8.07 -7.10
CA LEU A 212 -9.97 8.98 -6.02
C LEU A 212 -8.47 8.86 -5.71
N ASP A 213 -7.75 9.96 -5.86
CA ASP A 213 -6.40 10.12 -5.32
C ASP A 213 -6.48 10.44 -3.82
N VAL A 214 -6.05 9.49 -2.99
CA VAL A 214 -6.15 9.59 -1.54
C VAL A 214 -5.23 10.67 -0.95
N LEU A 215 -4.06 10.94 -1.55
CA LEU A 215 -3.17 12.00 -1.09
C LEU A 215 -3.74 13.37 -1.43
N THR A 216 -4.35 13.51 -2.61
CA THR A 216 -5.05 14.74 -2.99
C THR A 216 -6.24 15.00 -2.08
N PHE A 217 -7.01 13.96 -1.73
CA PHE A 217 -8.08 14.08 -0.73
C PHE A 217 -7.57 14.67 0.60
N TRP A 218 -6.46 14.16 1.13
CA TRP A 218 -5.90 14.67 2.39
C TRP A 218 -5.31 16.07 2.25
N LYS A 219 -4.70 16.39 1.10
CA LYS A 219 -4.21 17.73 0.79
C LYS A 219 -5.35 18.76 0.79
N ASP A 220 -6.47 18.44 0.15
CA ASP A 220 -7.62 19.34 0.03
C ASP A 220 -8.37 19.50 1.35
N ASN A 221 -8.32 18.48 2.22
CA ASN A 221 -8.95 18.51 3.55
C ASN A 221 -7.99 18.97 4.66
N ARG A 222 -6.80 19.47 4.34
CA ARG A 222 -5.79 19.89 5.33
C ARG A 222 -6.30 21.02 6.25
N SER A 223 -7.09 21.96 5.74
CA SER A 223 -7.66 23.04 6.57
C SER A 223 -8.60 22.51 7.65
N LYS A 224 -9.31 21.41 7.36
CA LYS A 224 -10.23 20.76 8.30
C LYS A 224 -9.53 19.76 9.23
N TYR A 225 -8.45 19.17 8.77
CA TYR A 225 -7.72 18.08 9.44
C TYR A 225 -6.20 18.33 9.42
N PRO A 226 -5.69 19.40 10.04
CA PRO A 226 -4.28 19.80 9.91
C PRO A 226 -3.30 18.70 10.32
N GLU A 227 -3.38 18.19 11.55
CA GLU A 227 -2.49 17.14 12.08
C GLU A 227 -2.77 15.80 11.41
N LEU A 228 -4.05 15.48 11.20
CA LEU A 228 -4.44 14.18 10.64
C LEU A 228 -4.01 14.05 9.17
N SER A 229 -4.02 15.14 8.41
CA SER A 229 -3.52 15.16 7.03
C SER A 229 -2.01 14.90 6.95
N LEU A 230 -1.23 15.34 7.94
CA LEU A 230 0.21 15.05 8.04
C LEU A 230 0.45 13.57 8.32
N MET A 231 -0.25 13.01 9.31
CA MET A 231 -0.19 11.58 9.63
C MET A 231 -0.60 10.73 8.43
N ALA A 232 -1.66 11.12 7.72
CA ALA A 232 -2.12 10.43 6.53
C ALA A 232 -1.11 10.47 5.39
N ARG A 233 -0.51 11.64 5.11
CA ARG A 233 0.56 11.75 4.13
C ARG A 233 1.70 10.78 4.43
N ASP A 234 2.16 10.75 5.69
CA ASP A 234 3.32 9.95 6.07
C ASP A 234 3.02 8.44 5.99
N LEU A 235 1.86 7.99 6.49
CA LEU A 235 1.44 6.59 6.42
C LEU A 235 1.16 6.12 4.98
N LEU A 236 0.49 6.94 4.17
CA LEU A 236 0.12 6.59 2.79
C LEU A 236 1.32 6.58 1.85
N SER A 237 2.39 7.30 2.19
CA SER A 237 3.63 7.35 1.40
C SER A 237 4.52 6.13 1.62
N ILE A 238 4.22 5.28 2.61
CA ILE A 238 4.99 4.05 2.85
C ILE A 238 4.75 3.09 1.67
N PRO A 239 5.80 2.69 0.92
CA PRO A 239 5.64 1.66 -0.08
C PRO A 239 5.41 0.32 0.60
N ILE A 240 4.39 -0.43 0.15
CA ILE A 240 4.09 -1.75 0.75
C ILE A 240 5.10 -2.83 0.32
N SER A 241 5.93 -2.54 -0.68
CA SER A 241 6.95 -3.44 -1.20
C SER A 241 8.31 -2.76 -1.32
N THR A 242 9.36 -3.51 -0.98
CA THR A 242 10.76 -3.14 -1.22
C THR A 242 11.15 -3.24 -2.69
N VAL A 243 10.33 -3.83 -3.56
CA VAL A 243 10.67 -4.02 -4.97
C VAL A 243 10.79 -2.69 -5.72
N ALA A 244 10.16 -1.61 -5.24
CA ALA A 244 10.37 -0.27 -5.79
C ALA A 244 11.84 0.18 -5.67
N SER A 245 12.50 -0.10 -4.54
CA SER A 245 13.93 0.18 -4.39
C SER A 245 14.76 -0.83 -5.17
N GLU A 246 14.40 -2.12 -5.22
CA GLU A 246 15.10 -3.12 -6.04
C GLU A 246 15.05 -2.82 -7.54
N SER A 247 13.93 -2.30 -8.05
CA SER A 247 13.82 -1.81 -9.43
C SER A 247 14.80 -0.66 -9.66
N THR A 248 14.87 0.27 -8.71
CA THR A 248 15.84 1.39 -8.75
C THR A 248 17.29 0.88 -8.77
N PHE A 249 17.62 -0.16 -8.00
CA PHE A 249 18.94 -0.80 -8.03
C PHE A 249 19.20 -1.64 -9.28
N SER A 250 18.19 -2.31 -9.83
CA SER A 250 18.27 -3.08 -11.07
C SER A 250 18.55 -2.16 -12.27
N VAL A 251 17.84 -1.04 -12.34
CA VAL A 251 18.16 0.02 -13.30
C VAL A 251 19.49 0.68 -12.93
N GLY A 252 19.83 0.76 -11.65
CA GLY A 252 21.15 1.15 -11.15
C GLY A 252 22.30 0.34 -11.76
N GLY A 253 22.11 -0.96 -12.01
CA GLY A 253 23.06 -1.79 -12.77
C GLY A 253 23.21 -1.43 -14.25
N ARG A 254 22.27 -0.66 -14.83
CA ARG A 254 22.42 -0.02 -16.15
C ARG A 254 23.08 1.36 -16.05
N VAL A 255 22.97 2.03 -14.91
CA VAL A 255 23.56 3.35 -14.63
C VAL A 255 25.04 3.23 -14.23
N ILE A 256 25.36 2.21 -13.45
CA ILE A 256 26.72 1.77 -13.12
C ILE A 256 27.04 0.67 -14.13
N GLY A 257 27.65 1.07 -15.25
CA GLY A 257 27.96 0.12 -16.32
C GLY A 257 28.93 -0.97 -15.87
N LYS A 258 28.95 -2.11 -16.60
CA LYS A 258 29.86 -3.25 -16.32
C LYS A 258 31.34 -2.87 -16.21
N PHE A 259 31.75 -1.75 -16.82
CA PHE A 259 33.12 -1.23 -16.81
C PHE A 259 33.38 -0.16 -15.72
N GLN A 260 32.40 0.15 -14.89
CA GLN A 260 32.50 1.09 -13.76
C GLN A 260 32.57 0.36 -12.41
N SER A 261 33.07 -0.87 -12.40
CA SER A 261 33.19 -1.71 -11.20
C SER A 261 34.14 -1.15 -10.12
N SER A 262 34.92 -0.11 -10.44
CA SER A 262 35.85 0.56 -9.53
C SER A 262 35.32 1.92 -9.02
N ILE A 263 34.04 2.24 -9.21
CA ILE A 263 33.45 3.47 -8.65
C ILE A 263 33.40 3.38 -7.12
N LEU A 264 33.78 4.46 -6.45
CA LEU A 264 33.63 4.55 -4.99
C LEU A 264 32.14 4.52 -4.61
N PRO A 265 31.77 3.90 -3.46
CA PRO A 265 30.38 3.83 -3.02
C PRO A 265 29.67 5.19 -2.98
N GLU A 266 30.35 6.24 -2.52
CA GLU A 266 29.80 7.61 -2.46
C GLU A 266 29.42 8.14 -3.86
N ASN A 267 30.26 7.87 -4.86
CA ASN A 267 30.02 8.30 -6.24
C ASN A 267 28.92 7.47 -6.91
N ALA A 268 28.81 6.19 -6.56
CA ALA A 268 27.70 5.34 -7.00
C ALA A 268 26.36 5.86 -6.43
N GLU A 269 26.32 6.16 -5.14
CA GLU A 269 25.15 6.74 -4.47
C GLU A 269 24.78 8.10 -5.08
N ALA A 270 25.72 9.03 -5.20
CA ALA A 270 25.47 10.34 -5.78
C ALA A 270 24.89 10.24 -7.20
N LYS A 271 25.39 9.31 -8.01
CA LYS A 271 24.90 9.08 -9.37
C LYS A 271 23.49 8.48 -9.40
N LEU A 272 23.19 7.53 -8.51
CA LEU A 272 21.86 6.93 -8.38
C LEU A 272 20.85 7.97 -7.90
N CYS A 273 21.15 8.69 -6.82
CA CYS A 273 20.30 9.73 -6.24
C CYS A 273 20.06 10.88 -7.22
N SER A 274 21.10 11.35 -7.93
CA SER A 274 20.94 12.41 -8.94
C SER A 274 20.03 11.97 -10.09
N ARG A 275 20.13 10.71 -10.50
CA ARG A 275 19.27 10.16 -11.56
C ARG A 275 17.83 10.05 -11.09
N ASP A 276 17.61 9.53 -9.89
CA ASP A 276 16.26 9.43 -9.32
C ASP A 276 15.64 10.82 -9.12
N TRP A 277 16.43 11.81 -8.70
CA TRP A 277 15.98 13.20 -8.61
C TRP A 277 15.56 13.78 -9.97
N ILE A 278 16.36 13.58 -11.01
CA ILE A 278 16.07 14.14 -12.35
C ILE A 278 14.91 13.40 -13.04
N TYR A 279 14.85 12.06 -12.91
CA TYR A 279 13.97 11.21 -13.71
C TYR A 279 12.88 10.48 -12.91
N GLY A 280 12.84 10.59 -11.58
CA GLY A 280 11.89 9.89 -10.72
C GLY A 280 10.42 10.23 -11.02
N HIS A 281 10.16 11.42 -11.58
CA HIS A 281 8.83 11.81 -12.06
C HIS A 281 8.46 11.21 -13.43
N GLN A 282 9.45 10.84 -14.23
CA GLN A 282 9.30 10.19 -15.53
C GLN A 282 9.51 8.68 -15.37
N GLY A 283 8.65 8.01 -14.60
CA GLY A 283 8.83 6.59 -14.29
C GLY A 283 9.05 5.70 -15.52
N THR A 284 10.30 5.40 -15.82
CA THR A 284 10.68 4.38 -16.80
C THR A 284 10.88 3.08 -16.06
N LEU A 285 9.93 2.15 -16.28
CA LEU A 285 10.17 0.71 -16.18
C LEU A 285 11.22 0.29 -17.23
#